data_AF-W1PA66-F1
#
_entry.id   AF-W1PA66-F1
#
_cell.length_a   1.000
_cell.length_b   1.000
_cell.length_c   1.000
_cell.angle_alpha   90.00
_cell.angle_beta   90.00
_cell.angle_gamma   90.00
#
_symmetry.space_group_name_H-M   'P 1'
#
loop_
_entity.id
_entity.type
_entity.pdbx_description
1 polymer ?
#
loop_
_entity_poly.entity_id
_entity_poly.type
_entity_poly.pdbx_seq_one_letter_code
_entity_poly.pdbx_strand_id
1 'polypeptide(L)'
;MNFLTFLSILLCYIQGNFFVGDDCISIGDGTYDVNASKITCGPGHGISIGSLGKDGTRSTAEMIHVKDSFFIGTKNGARIKTWQ
;
A
#
# COMPACT_ATOMS: atom_id res chain seq x y z
N MET A 1 -4.33 -12.74 9.80
CA MET A 1 -4.67 -11.33 10.12
C MET A 1 -3.44 -10.68 10.72
N ASN A 2 -2.60 -10.03 9.92
CA ASN A 2 -1.54 -9.20 10.47
C ASN A 2 -2.20 -7.91 10.97
N PHE A 3 -2.27 -7.74 12.30
CA PHE A 3 -2.87 -6.58 12.97
C PHE A 3 -2.25 -5.24 12.50
N LEU A 4 -1.05 -5.30 11.93
CA LEU A 4 -0.30 -4.19 11.34
C LEU A 4 -0.89 -3.67 10.02
N THR A 5 -1.53 -4.50 9.18
CA THR A 5 -2.07 -4.01 7.89
C THR A 5 -3.33 -3.17 8.08
N PHE A 6 -4.14 -3.47 9.09
CA PHE A 6 -5.24 -2.59 9.47
C PHE A 6 -4.72 -1.25 10.01
N LEU A 7 -3.58 -1.23 10.70
CA LEU A 7 -3.00 0.01 11.21
C LEU A 7 -2.46 0.91 10.08
N SER A 8 -1.88 0.35 9.01
CA SER A 8 -1.44 1.14 7.84
C SER A 8 -2.60 1.64 6.97
N ILE A 9 -3.73 0.92 6.93
CA ILE A 9 -4.95 1.36 6.23
C ILE A 9 -5.73 2.38 7.08
N LEU A 10 -5.74 2.25 8.41
CA LEU A 10 -6.45 3.14 9.35
C LEU A 10 -5.65 4.42 9.68
N LEU A 11 -4.32 4.44 9.45
CA LEU A 11 -3.48 5.63 9.58
C LEU A 11 -3.36 6.46 8.27
N CYS A 12 -4.23 6.26 7.27
CA CYS A 12 -4.40 7.22 6.19
C CYS A 12 -5.34 8.38 6.63
N TYR A 13 -5.01 9.01 7.76
CA TYR A 13 -5.49 10.35 8.12
C TYR A 13 -4.28 11.21 8.38
N ILE A 14 -3.67 11.80 7.34
CA ILE A 14 -2.95 13.06 7.52
C ILE A 14 -3.17 13.90 6.26
N GLN A 15 -3.85 15.04 6.43
CA GLN A 15 -3.68 16.23 5.60
C GLN A 15 -2.23 16.72 5.74
N GLY A 16 -1.28 15.96 5.19
CA GLY A 16 0.13 16.18 5.41
C GLY A 16 0.87 16.11 4.10
N ASN A 17 1.45 17.24 3.71
CA ASN A 17 2.51 17.29 2.71
C ASN A 17 3.74 16.53 3.22
N PHE A 18 3.65 15.21 3.37
CA PHE A 18 4.77 14.43 3.89
C PHE A 18 5.70 14.10 2.73
N PHE A 19 6.71 14.94 2.58
CA PHE A 19 7.89 14.78 1.73
C PHE A 19 8.75 13.59 2.18
N VAL A 20 8.20 12.39 2.20
CA VAL A 20 9.00 11.16 2.31
C VAL A 20 8.64 10.35 1.09
N GLY A 21 9.63 10.14 0.22
CA GLY A 21 9.51 9.43 -1.04
C GLY A 21 9.21 7.94 -0.87
N ASP A 22 8.21 7.60 -0.06
CA ASP A 22 7.82 6.25 0.33
C ASP A 22 6.33 5.99 0.02
N ASP A 23 5.84 4.79 0.35
CA ASP A 23 4.53 4.30 -0.06
C ASP A 23 3.38 4.99 0.72
N CYS A 24 2.37 5.48 -0.01
CA CYS A 24 1.12 6.04 0.51
C CYS A 24 0.25 4.98 1.20
N ILE A 25 0.23 3.77 0.64
CA ILE A 25 -0.35 2.57 1.25
C ILE A 25 0.64 1.44 1.02
N SER A 26 0.95 0.69 2.07
CA SER A 26 1.77 -0.52 1.98
C SER A 26 0.99 -1.74 2.48
N ILE A 27 0.85 -2.74 1.62
CA ILE A 27 0.15 -4.00 1.89
C ILE A 27 1.15 -5.12 2.05
N GLY A 28 1.26 -5.68 3.25
CA GLY A 28 2.21 -6.75 3.56
C GLY A 28 1.69 -8.15 3.23
N ASP A 29 2.55 -9.13 3.48
CA ASP A 29 2.22 -10.55 3.36
C ASP A 29 1.07 -10.98 4.30
N GLY A 30 0.31 -11.98 3.88
CA GLY A 30 -0.84 -12.54 4.60
C GLY A 30 -2.04 -11.58 4.67
N THR A 31 -2.06 -10.56 3.82
CA THR A 31 -3.16 -9.59 3.77
C THR A 31 -4.26 -10.12 2.86
N TYR A 32 -5.49 -10.09 3.36
CA TYR A 32 -6.68 -10.48 2.61
C TYR A 32 -7.80 -9.47 2.86
N ASP A 33 -8.71 -9.33 1.89
CA ASP A 33 -9.95 -8.54 2.00
C ASP A 33 -9.73 -7.09 2.46
N VAL A 34 -8.98 -6.35 1.64
CA VAL A 34 -8.74 -4.91 1.86
C VAL A 34 -9.58 -4.13 0.88
N ASN A 35 -10.32 -3.13 1.36
CA ASN A 35 -11.03 -2.18 0.52
C ASN A 35 -10.60 -0.75 0.88
N ALA A 36 -9.86 -0.14 -0.02
CA ALA A 36 -9.35 1.22 0.10
C ALA A 36 -10.03 2.09 -0.97
N SER A 37 -10.62 3.22 -0.59
CA SER A 37 -11.27 4.09 -1.57
C SER A 37 -11.17 5.56 -1.23
N LYS A 38 -11.25 6.43 -2.25
CA LYS A 38 -11.23 7.89 -2.10
C LYS A 38 -9.97 8.42 -1.41
N ILE A 39 -8.82 7.85 -1.78
CA ILE A 39 -7.53 8.20 -1.20
C ILE A 39 -6.84 9.21 -2.11
N THR A 40 -6.29 10.27 -1.54
CA THR A 40 -5.45 11.23 -2.26
C THR A 40 -4.01 11.06 -1.80
N CYS A 41 -3.16 10.52 -2.67
CA CYS A 41 -1.73 10.37 -2.43
C CYS A 41 -0.96 11.52 -3.09
N GLY A 42 -0.18 12.25 -2.29
CA GLY A 42 0.75 13.29 -2.76
C GLY A 42 2.11 12.72 -3.18
N PRO A 43 3.14 13.58 -3.38
CA PRO A 43 4.43 13.14 -3.88
C PRO A 43 5.04 12.02 -3.02
N GLY A 44 5.48 10.93 -3.66
CA GLY A 44 5.85 9.69 -2.98
C GLY A 44 5.91 8.49 -3.92
N HIS A 45 5.83 7.26 -3.42
CA HIS A 45 5.83 6.06 -4.26
C HIS A 45 4.44 5.59 -4.73
N GLY A 46 3.37 6.11 -4.15
CA GLY A 46 2.00 5.65 -4.40
C GLY A 46 1.65 4.41 -3.57
N ILE A 47 0.76 3.55 -4.07
CA ILE A 47 0.37 2.31 -3.39
C ILE A 47 1.37 1.21 -3.71
N SER A 48 1.82 0.47 -2.70
CA SER A 48 2.65 -0.72 -2.88
C SER A 48 2.03 -1.94 -2.20
N ILE A 49 2.00 -3.06 -2.90
CA ILE A 49 1.77 -4.40 -2.34
C ILE A 49 3.13 -5.10 -2.23
N GLY A 50 3.54 -5.45 -1.02
CA GLY A 50 4.78 -6.14 -0.70
C GLY A 50 5.79 -5.28 0.08
N SER A 51 7.06 -5.69 0.13
CA SER A 51 7.64 -6.80 -0.63
C SER A 51 7.16 -8.18 -0.17
N LEU A 52 6.69 -9.00 -1.12
CA LEU A 52 6.19 -10.36 -0.88
C LEU A 52 7.29 -11.39 -1.17
N GLY A 53 7.27 -12.51 -0.45
CA GLY A 53 8.08 -13.70 -0.73
C GLY A 53 9.53 -13.61 -0.29
N LYS A 54 9.83 -12.83 0.76
CA LYS A 54 11.19 -12.70 1.29
C LYS A 54 11.75 -14.08 1.60
N ASP A 55 13.03 -14.30 1.27
CA ASP A 55 13.73 -15.58 1.47
C ASP A 55 13.09 -16.77 0.70
N GLY A 56 12.40 -16.50 -0.42
CA GLY A 56 11.74 -17.52 -1.23
C GLY A 56 10.49 -18.13 -0.59
N THR A 57 9.98 -17.50 0.47
CA THR A 57 8.79 -17.96 1.17
C THR A 57 7.54 -17.73 0.33
N ARG A 58 6.51 -18.56 0.56
CA ARG A 58 5.20 -18.33 -0.04
C ARG A 58 4.53 -17.18 0.68
N SER A 59 4.23 -16.11 -0.07
CA SER A 59 3.47 -14.97 0.40
C SER A 59 2.18 -14.80 -0.38
N THR A 60 1.15 -14.27 0.27
CA THR A 60 -0.18 -14.08 -0.31
C THR A 60 -0.70 -12.68 0.00
N ALA A 61 -1.23 -12.02 -1.03
CA ALA A 61 -2.02 -10.81 -0.91
C ALA A 61 -3.25 -10.97 -1.81
N GLU A 62 -4.43 -11.07 -1.21
CA GLU A 62 -5.64 -11.51 -1.91
C GLU A 62 -6.82 -10.56 -1.65
N MET A 63 -7.74 -10.44 -2.61
CA MET A 63 -8.94 -9.60 -2.48
C MET A 63 -8.63 -8.16 -2.04
N ILE A 64 -7.63 -7.55 -2.68
CA ILE A 64 -7.27 -6.15 -2.46
C ILE A 64 -7.98 -5.29 -3.49
N HIS A 65 -8.89 -4.44 -3.03
CA HIS A 65 -9.62 -3.47 -3.83
C HIS A 65 -9.16 -2.05 -3.49
N VAL A 66 -8.66 -1.34 -4.50
CA VAL A 66 -8.39 0.09 -4.42
C VAL A 66 -9.19 0.80 -5.50
N LYS A 67 -10.01 1.79 -5.14
CA LYS A 67 -10.85 2.51 -6.10
C LYS A 67 -11.00 4.00 -5.78
N ASP A 68 -11.34 4.79 -6.80
CA ASP A 68 -11.65 6.21 -6.66
C ASP A 68 -10.52 7.05 -6.03
N SER A 69 -9.27 6.69 -6.26
CA SER A 69 -8.10 7.32 -5.64
C SER A 69 -7.34 8.25 -6.61
N PHE A 70 -6.78 9.33 -6.09
CA PHE A 70 -5.99 10.32 -6.82
C PHE A 70 -4.51 10.22 -6.45
N PHE A 71 -3.65 10.27 -7.47
CA PHE A 71 -2.20 10.21 -7.34
C PHE A 71 -1.58 11.47 -7.92
N ILE A 72 -0.97 12.30 -7.08
CA ILE A 72 -0.48 13.63 -7.45
C ILE A 72 1.00 13.70 -7.15
N GLY A 73 1.84 13.78 -8.19
CA GLY A 73 3.30 13.88 -8.04
C GLY A 73 3.97 12.59 -7.51
N THR A 74 3.27 11.46 -7.51
CA THR A 74 3.82 10.15 -7.12
C THR A 74 4.67 9.55 -8.23
N LYS A 75 5.70 8.80 -7.86
CA LYS A 75 6.55 8.00 -8.76
C LYS A 75 5.79 6.85 -9.42
N ASN A 76 4.85 6.22 -8.70
CA ASN A 76 3.95 5.19 -9.23
C ASN A 76 2.52 5.47 -8.74
N GLY A 77 1.52 5.00 -9.48
CA GLY A 77 0.13 4.96 -8.96
C GLY A 77 -0.03 3.77 -8.00
N ALA A 78 0.09 2.56 -8.54
CA ALA A 78 0.15 1.32 -7.77
C ALA A 78 1.34 0.46 -8.24
N ARG A 79 1.93 -0.29 -7.32
CA ARG A 79 3.08 -1.16 -7.58
C ARG A 79 2.97 -2.45 -6.76
N ILE A 80 3.48 -3.55 -7.30
CA ILE A 80 3.66 -4.81 -6.57
C ILE A 80 5.17 -5.07 -6.47
N LYS A 81 5.66 -5.38 -5.27
CA LYS A 81 7.05 -5.70 -4.96
C LYS A 81 7.13 -7.16 -4.55
N THR A 82 7.95 -7.95 -5.23
CA THR A 82 8.26 -9.35 -4.89
C THR A 82 9.76 -9.50 -4.66
N TRP A 83 10.15 -10.48 -3.85
CA TRP A 83 11.56 -10.90 -3.66
C TRP A 83 12.02 -11.95 -4.69
N GLN A 84 11.26 -12.11 -5.77
CA GLN A 84 11.60 -12.88 -6.96
C GLN A 84 11.84 -11.93 -8.12
#